data_AF-A0A2N7D0U8-F1
#
_entry.id   AF-A0A2N7D0U8-F1
#
_cell.length_a   1.000
_cell.length_b   1.000
_cell.length_c   1.000
_cell.angle_alpha   90.00
_cell.angle_beta   90.00
_cell.angle_gamma   90.00
#
_symmetry.space_group_name_H-M   'P 1'
#
loop_
_entity.id
_entity.type
_entity.pdbx_description
1 polymer ?
#
loop_
_entity_poly.entity_id
_entity_poly.type
_entity_poly.pdbx_seq_one_letter_code
_entity_poly.pdbx_strand_id
1 'polypeptide(L)'
;MKTALTAVLVSSLFLFGCAKSDVAKEEAELNMANPAAVFCEQHGSYDLATGKCALKSGETVDAWTYYREHNSADKTEAQRFCEAKKGVYLAEKKQCELANGDVMDAMDYFRDHQSSSN
;
A
#
# COMPACT_ATOMS: atom_id res chain seq x y z
N MET A 1 68.71 -22.29 11.52
CA MET A 1 68.34 -23.67 11.14
C MET A 1 66.82 -23.75 11.21
N LYS A 2 66.15 -23.46 10.07
CA LYS A 2 65.24 -24.35 9.34
C LYS A 2 64.01 -24.82 10.14
N THR A 3 62.89 -24.13 9.98
CA THR A 3 61.57 -24.77 9.91
C THR A 3 60.82 -24.18 8.72
N ALA A 4 60.33 -25.07 7.87
CA ALA A 4 59.95 -24.83 6.50
C ALA A 4 58.52 -24.29 6.38
N LEU A 5 58.33 -23.37 5.44
CA LEU A 5 57.01 -23.04 4.89
C LEU A 5 56.38 -24.31 4.33
N THR A 6 55.25 -24.72 4.91
CA THR A 6 54.35 -25.73 4.34
C THR A 6 53.08 -25.04 3.88
N ALA A 7 53.05 -24.69 2.60
CA ALA A 7 51.81 -24.45 1.89
C ALA A 7 51.27 -25.82 1.44
N VAL A 8 50.18 -26.28 2.06
CA VAL A 8 49.35 -27.35 1.51
C VAL A 8 47.92 -26.84 1.40
N LEU A 9 47.43 -27.03 0.19
CA LEU A 9 46.16 -26.62 -0.40
C LEU A 9 44.93 -27.29 0.24
N VAL A 10 43.84 -26.53 0.24
CA VAL A 10 42.46 -26.93 -0.10
C VAL A 10 41.82 -28.05 0.74
N SER A 11 40.81 -27.69 1.54
CA SER A 11 39.45 -28.22 1.36
C SER A 11 38.46 -27.70 2.40
N SER A 12 37.46 -27.02 1.85
CA SER A 12 36.03 -27.22 2.18
C SER A 12 35.59 -26.89 3.60
N LEU A 13 35.10 -25.65 3.76
CA LEU A 13 34.07 -25.32 4.74
C LEU A 13 32.88 -26.28 4.53
N PHE A 14 32.69 -27.25 5.42
CA PHE A 14 31.40 -27.90 5.57
C PHE A 14 30.66 -27.24 6.74
N LEU A 15 29.95 -26.15 6.42
CA LEU A 15 28.87 -25.67 7.27
C LEU A 15 27.68 -26.63 7.09
N PHE A 16 27.61 -27.69 7.90
CA PHE A 16 26.39 -28.47 8.05
C PHE A 16 25.37 -27.67 8.86
N GLY A 17 24.77 -26.67 8.24
CA GLY A 17 23.57 -26.02 8.74
C GLY A 17 22.36 -26.90 8.42
N CYS A 18 21.85 -27.64 9.40
CA CYS A 18 20.48 -28.15 9.33
C CYS A 18 19.55 -26.94 9.46
N ALA A 19 19.06 -26.42 8.33
CA ALA A 19 17.86 -25.60 8.36
C ALA A 19 16.71 -26.52 8.79
N LYS A 20 16.37 -26.52 10.08
CA LYS A 20 15.00 -26.86 10.48
C LYS A 20 14.15 -25.74 9.91
N SER A 21 13.58 -25.98 8.74
CA SER A 21 12.43 -25.23 8.29
C SER A 21 11.29 -25.62 9.23
N ASP A 22 11.19 -24.90 10.34
CA ASP A 22 9.90 -24.73 10.99
C ASP A 22 9.04 -24.00 9.95
N VAL A 23 8.38 -24.77 9.08
CA VAL A 23 7.25 -24.29 8.31
C VAL A 23 6.16 -24.07 9.35
N ALA A 24 6.26 -22.95 10.06
CA ALA A 24 5.08 -22.29 10.59
C ALA A 24 4.26 -21.94 9.35
N LYS A 25 3.39 -22.87 8.97
CA LYS A 25 2.39 -22.67 7.95
C LYS A 25 1.50 -21.54 8.45
N GLU A 26 1.73 -20.37 7.88
CA GLU A 26 0.95 -19.16 8.04
C GLU A 26 -0.49 -19.44 7.61
N GLU A 27 -1.37 -19.73 8.56
CA GLU A 27 -2.83 -19.88 8.33
C GLU A 27 -3.56 -18.53 8.26
N ALA A 28 -2.83 -17.42 8.11
CA ALA A 28 -3.39 -16.08 8.21
C ALA A 28 -3.90 -15.48 6.88
N GLU A 29 -3.46 -15.97 5.72
CA GLU A 29 -3.74 -15.26 4.45
C GLU A 29 -5.08 -15.60 3.77
N LEU A 30 -5.71 -16.74 4.08
CA LEU A 30 -6.95 -17.18 3.41
C LEU A 30 -8.24 -16.63 4.04
N ASN A 31 -8.14 -15.94 5.18
CA ASN A 31 -9.29 -15.41 5.92
C ASN A 31 -9.52 -13.89 5.69
N MET A 32 -8.73 -13.26 4.83
CA MET A 32 -8.90 -11.84 4.50
C MET A 32 -9.96 -11.67 3.41
N ALA A 33 -10.89 -10.75 3.63
CA ALA A 33 -11.88 -10.39 2.61
C ALA A 33 -11.19 -9.74 1.39
N ASN A 34 -11.74 -9.96 0.19
CA ASN A 34 -11.24 -9.32 -1.02
C ASN A 34 -11.32 -7.79 -0.86
N PRO A 35 -10.19 -7.05 -0.89
CA PRO A 35 -10.18 -5.62 -0.62
C PRO A 35 -11.01 -4.83 -1.64
N ALA A 36 -11.05 -5.26 -2.90
CA ALA A 36 -11.88 -4.62 -3.93
C ALA A 36 -13.38 -4.83 -3.67
N ALA A 37 -13.77 -6.02 -3.18
CA ALA A 37 -15.17 -6.29 -2.82
C ALA A 37 -15.60 -5.47 -1.60
N VAL A 38 -14.78 -5.44 -0.55
CA VAL A 38 -15.01 -4.62 0.66
C VAL A 38 -15.13 -3.13 0.31
N PHE A 39 -14.25 -2.64 -0.57
CA PHE A 39 -14.32 -1.25 -1.04
C PHE A 39 -15.59 -0.97 -1.82
N CYS A 40 -16.04 -1.92 -2.64
CA CYS A 40 -17.30 -1.82 -3.37
C CYS A 40 -18.52 -1.74 -2.46
N GLU A 41 -18.58 -2.56 -1.42
CA GLU A 41 -19.70 -2.56 -0.46
C GLU A 41 -19.84 -1.23 0.30
N GLN A 42 -18.77 -0.45 0.43
CA GLN A 42 -18.83 0.89 1.03
C GLN A 42 -19.49 1.91 0.08
N HIS A 43 -19.28 1.76 -1.23
CA HIS A 43 -19.67 2.73 -2.27
C HIS A 43 -20.90 2.27 -3.09
N GLY A 44 -21.39 1.06 -2.85
CA GLY A 44 -22.42 0.40 -3.65
C GLY A 44 -22.61 -1.06 -3.25
N SER A 45 -22.74 -1.94 -4.24
CA SER A 45 -22.77 -3.39 -4.05
C SER A 45 -21.79 -4.10 -4.98
N TYR A 46 -21.16 -5.18 -4.49
CA TYR A 46 -20.28 -6.02 -5.28
C TYR A 46 -21.03 -7.18 -5.93
N ASP A 47 -20.88 -7.36 -7.24
CA ASP A 47 -21.41 -8.51 -7.98
C ASP A 47 -20.36 -9.63 -8.01
N LEU A 48 -20.66 -10.73 -7.31
CA LEU A 48 -19.80 -11.92 -7.22
C LEU A 48 -19.62 -12.65 -8.56
N ALA A 49 -20.61 -12.56 -9.47
CA ALA A 49 -20.56 -13.25 -10.75
C ALA A 49 -19.71 -12.49 -11.78
N THR A 50 -19.75 -11.15 -11.74
CA THR A 50 -19.05 -10.32 -12.74
C THR A 50 -17.79 -9.66 -12.23
N GLY A 51 -17.58 -9.60 -10.92
CA GLY A 51 -16.47 -8.84 -10.31
C GLY A 51 -16.63 -7.33 -10.44
N LYS A 52 -17.87 -6.83 -10.53
CA LYS A 52 -18.17 -5.40 -10.75
C LYS A 52 -18.78 -4.73 -9.52
N CYS A 53 -18.61 -3.43 -9.45
CA CYS A 53 -19.24 -2.53 -8.49
C CYS A 53 -20.49 -1.92 -9.12
N ALA A 54 -21.67 -2.14 -8.55
CA ALA A 54 -22.83 -1.30 -8.84
C ALA A 54 -22.85 -0.14 -7.83
N LEU A 55 -22.41 1.03 -8.26
CA LEU A 55 -22.24 2.21 -7.42
C LEU A 55 -23.60 2.83 -7.05
N LYS A 56 -23.66 3.54 -5.91
CA LYS A 56 -24.86 4.30 -5.50
C LYS A 56 -25.26 5.39 -6.51
N SER A 57 -24.33 5.82 -7.36
CA SER A 57 -24.60 6.74 -8.49
C SER A 57 -25.39 6.09 -9.63
N GLY A 58 -25.54 4.76 -9.63
CA GLY A 58 -26.14 3.97 -10.71
C GLY A 58 -25.13 3.46 -11.74
N GLU A 59 -23.87 3.88 -11.66
CA GLU A 59 -22.80 3.41 -12.55
C GLU A 59 -22.35 1.98 -12.20
N THR A 60 -21.91 1.22 -13.21
CA THR A 60 -21.32 -0.11 -13.00
C THR A 60 -19.87 -0.13 -13.48
N VAL A 61 -18.92 -0.34 -12.56
CA VAL A 61 -17.46 -0.27 -12.82
C VAL A 61 -16.74 -1.58 -12.47
N ASP A 62 -15.54 -1.80 -13.00
CA ASP A 62 -14.68 -2.92 -12.59
C ASP A 62 -14.16 -2.71 -11.15
N ALA A 63 -14.36 -3.68 -10.26
CA ALA A 63 -14.09 -3.49 -8.84
C ALA A 63 -12.60 -3.29 -8.53
N TRP A 64 -11.72 -4.01 -9.24
CA TRP A 64 -10.27 -3.91 -9.02
C TRP A 64 -9.69 -2.60 -9.55
N THR A 65 -10.17 -2.13 -10.69
CA THR A 65 -9.84 -0.84 -11.27
C THR A 65 -10.29 0.28 -10.35
N TYR A 66 -11.57 0.25 -9.94
CA TYR A 66 -12.13 1.21 -8.99
C TYR A 66 -11.33 1.23 -7.68
N TYR A 67 -11.04 0.07 -7.10
CA TYR A 67 -10.19 -0.03 -5.91
C TYR A 67 -8.81 0.61 -6.12
N ARG A 68 -8.09 0.26 -7.19
CA ARG A 68 -6.73 0.78 -7.42
C ARG A 68 -6.70 2.27 -7.71
N GLU A 69 -7.66 2.81 -8.45
CA GLU A 69 -7.75 4.26 -8.70
C GLU A 69 -7.92 5.05 -7.39
N HIS A 70 -8.66 4.47 -6.44
CA HIS A 70 -8.93 5.09 -5.14
C HIS A 70 -7.88 4.75 -4.07
N ASN A 71 -7.00 3.77 -4.34
CA ASN A 71 -5.98 3.28 -3.41
C ASN A 71 -4.57 3.21 -4.05
N SER A 72 -4.32 4.00 -5.10
CA SER A 72 -3.06 3.93 -5.86
C SER A 72 -1.86 4.33 -5.01
N ALA A 73 -0.73 3.63 -5.23
CA ALA A 73 0.56 3.98 -4.65
C ALA A 73 1.06 5.35 -5.14
N ASP A 74 0.57 5.80 -6.31
CA ASP A 74 0.96 7.04 -6.97
C ASP A 74 0.34 8.31 -6.35
N LYS A 75 -0.52 8.18 -5.33
CA LYS A 75 -0.97 9.33 -4.56
C LYS A 75 0.23 10.02 -3.93
N THR A 76 0.34 11.33 -4.09
CA THR A 76 1.39 12.11 -3.40
C THR A 76 1.11 12.14 -1.89
N GLU A 77 2.11 12.43 -1.07
CA GLU A 77 1.92 12.59 0.38
C GLU A 77 0.89 13.68 0.67
N ALA A 78 0.93 14.78 -0.10
CA ALA A 78 -0.04 15.86 -0.04
C ALA A 78 -1.47 15.40 -0.36
N GLN A 79 -1.65 14.55 -1.37
CA GLN A 79 -2.96 13.97 -1.68
C GLN A 79 -3.46 13.08 -0.54
N ARG A 80 -2.61 12.17 -0.05
CA ARG A 80 -2.98 11.28 1.06
C ARG A 80 -3.35 12.09 2.31
N PHE A 81 -2.60 13.15 2.58
CA PHE A 81 -2.85 14.03 3.71
C PHE A 81 -4.18 14.77 3.58
N CYS A 82 -4.48 15.33 2.40
CA CYS A 82 -5.76 15.97 2.11
C CYS A 82 -6.94 15.03 2.40
N GLU A 83 -6.91 13.82 1.83
CA GLU A 83 -7.94 12.81 2.00
C GLU A 83 -8.04 12.35 3.47
N ALA A 84 -6.92 12.18 4.16
CA ALA A 84 -6.89 11.80 5.59
C ALA A 84 -7.49 12.87 6.51
N LYS A 85 -7.44 14.15 6.12
CA LYS A 85 -8.10 15.27 6.80
C LYS A 85 -9.54 15.49 6.35
N LYS A 86 -10.11 14.54 5.59
CA LYS A 86 -11.46 14.59 5.02
C LYS A 86 -11.66 15.71 4.00
N GLY A 87 -10.58 16.17 3.36
CA GLY A 87 -10.65 17.05 2.20
C GLY A 87 -10.80 16.28 0.89
N VAL A 88 -11.13 17.00 -0.18
CA VAL A 88 -11.24 16.47 -1.55
C VAL A 88 -10.03 16.96 -2.36
N TYR A 89 -9.23 16.03 -2.89
CA TYR A 89 -8.06 16.36 -3.71
C TYR A 89 -8.45 16.62 -5.17
N LEU A 90 -8.16 17.82 -5.66
CA LEU A 90 -8.39 18.24 -7.04
C LEU A 90 -7.14 17.93 -7.89
N ALA A 91 -7.07 16.70 -8.41
CA ALA A 91 -5.86 16.15 -9.05
C ALA A 91 -5.25 17.02 -10.15
N GLU A 92 -6.08 17.62 -11.03
CA GLU A 92 -5.59 18.48 -12.11
C GLU A 92 -4.93 19.77 -11.61
N LYS A 93 -5.44 20.31 -10.49
CA LYS A 93 -4.97 21.57 -9.91
C LYS A 93 -3.97 21.38 -8.77
N LYS A 94 -3.78 20.13 -8.31
CA LYS A 94 -2.99 19.78 -7.13
C LYS A 94 -3.43 20.52 -5.86
N GLN A 95 -4.73 20.81 -5.76
CA GLN A 95 -5.33 21.53 -4.64
C GLN A 95 -6.09 20.58 -3.71
N CYS A 96 -6.26 21.00 -2.46
CA CYS A 96 -7.12 20.35 -1.49
C CYS A 96 -8.30 21.27 -1.19
N GLU A 97 -9.52 20.81 -1.43
CA GLU A 97 -10.75 21.43 -0.94
C GLU A 97 -11.06 20.87 0.45
N LEU A 98 -11.06 21.73 1.45
CA LEU A 98 -11.27 21.39 2.85
C LEU A 98 -12.77 21.23 3.14
N ALA A 99 -13.09 20.57 4.24
CA ALA A 99 -14.48 20.32 4.65
C ALA A 99 -15.30 21.60 4.92
N ASN A 100 -14.64 22.74 5.16
CA ASN A 100 -15.28 24.05 5.31
C ASN A 100 -15.49 24.79 3.97
N GLY A 101 -15.09 24.18 2.84
CA GLY A 101 -15.18 24.75 1.50
C GLY A 101 -13.97 25.58 1.06
N ASP A 102 -12.97 25.77 1.92
CA ASP A 102 -11.75 26.49 1.55
C ASP A 102 -10.88 25.63 0.61
N VAL A 103 -10.23 26.26 -0.37
CA VAL A 103 -9.34 25.57 -1.32
C VAL A 103 -7.91 26.07 -1.14
N MET A 104 -6.98 25.14 -0.93
CA MET A 104 -5.56 25.44 -0.72
C MET A 104 -4.68 24.59 -1.64
N ASP A 105 -3.43 25.02 -1.87
CA ASP A 105 -2.42 24.14 -2.47
C ASP A 105 -2.18 22.94 -1.55
N ALA A 106 -2.24 21.71 -2.09
CA ALA A 106 -2.18 20.52 -1.26
C ALA A 106 -0.80 20.32 -0.62
N MET A 107 0.28 20.76 -1.29
CA MET A 107 1.64 20.62 -0.79
C MET A 107 1.94 21.63 0.32
N ASP A 108 1.45 22.86 0.17
CA ASP A 108 1.53 23.87 1.22
C ASP A 108 0.71 23.45 2.44
N TYR A 109 -0.52 22.99 2.24
CA TYR A 109 -1.36 22.46 3.31
C TYR A 109 -0.66 21.32 4.07
N PHE A 110 -0.05 20.39 3.33
CA PHE A 110 0.72 19.29 3.92
C PHE A 110 1.95 19.77 4.71
N ARG A 111 2.73 20.70 4.16
CA ARG A 111 3.94 21.23 4.80
C ARG A 111 3.63 21.97 6.11
N ASP A 112 2.58 22.78 6.12
CA ASP A 112 2.15 23.57 7.28
C ASP A 112 1.68 22.67 8.45
N HIS A 113 1.18 21.47 8.13
CA HIS A 113 0.74 20.52 9.14
C HIS A 113 1.83 19.55 9.58
N GLN A 114 2.91 19.37 8.83
CA GLN A 114 4.10 18.66 9.33
C GLN A 114 4.85 19.47 10.39
N SER A 115 4.92 20.80 10.22
CA SER A 115 5.63 21.68 11.17
C SER A 115 4.90 21.82 12.51
N SER A 116 3.59 21.58 12.53
CA SER A 116 2.74 21.65 13.73
C SER A 116 2.82 20.41 14.64
N SER A 117 3.55 19.37 14.23
CA SER A 117 3.71 18.11 14.98
C SER A 117 5.01 18.00 15.80
N ASN A 118 5.80 19.08 15.89
CA ASN A 118 7.02 19.17 16.70
C ASN A 118 6.85 20.10 17.90
#